data_AF-A0A960XFZ1-F1
#
_entry.id   AF-A0A960XFZ1-F1
#
_cell.length_a   1.000
_cell.length_b   1.000
_cell.length_c   1.000
_cell.angle_alpha   90.00
_cell.angle_beta   90.00
_cell.angle_gamma   90.00
#
_symmetry.space_group_name_H-M   'P 1'
#
loop_
_entity.id
_entity.type
_entity.pdbx_description
1 polymer ?
#
loop_
_entity_poly.entity_id
_entity_poly.type
_entity_poly.pdbx_seq_one_letter_code
_entity_poly.pdbx_strand_id
1 'polypeptide(L)'
;MKNHQTYFTRIKRELKSLGLLMAVLIAAMIPARGAEESKKNEEDLATLQQLLKMPKDDLKRVRLTLESIEKMTPSERTKALQRIQELNKMPSEQRKETINRWNELSPEMKKAYFDYLRTLSAKERTKFKEQPWDKQIEQVKKASTKK
;
A
#
# COMPACT_ATOMS: atom_id res chain seq x y z
N MET A 1 78.68 23.92 11.94
CA MET A 1 78.40 24.69 13.16
C MET A 1 76.94 24.47 13.55
N LYS A 2 76.71 24.40 14.86
CA LYS A 2 75.50 23.93 15.55
C LYS A 2 74.26 24.81 15.27
N ASN A 3 73.10 24.14 15.28
CA ASN A 3 71.78 24.50 15.83
C ASN A 3 71.16 25.87 15.42
N HIS A 4 69.88 26.01 15.07
CA HIS A 4 68.68 25.57 15.78
C HIS A 4 67.45 25.77 14.85
N GLN A 5 66.36 25.07 15.17
CA GLN A 5 64.97 25.38 14.80
C GLN A 5 64.42 24.87 13.45
N THR A 6 64.28 23.54 13.40
CA THR A 6 62.95 22.90 13.26
C THR A 6 61.85 23.78 13.85
N TYR A 7 60.79 24.14 13.09
CA TYR A 7 59.39 24.27 13.58
C TYR A 7 58.36 24.80 12.56
N PHE A 8 58.72 25.19 11.32
CA PHE A 8 57.73 25.80 10.40
C PHE A 8 57.56 25.12 9.03
N THR A 9 57.81 23.81 8.93
CA THR A 9 57.52 22.99 7.73
C THR A 9 56.21 22.17 7.82
N ARG A 10 55.24 22.61 8.64
CA ARG A 10 53.92 21.93 8.77
C ARG A 10 52.68 22.80 8.48
N ILE A 11 52.85 24.06 8.05
CA ILE A 11 51.75 25.02 7.83
C ILE A 11 51.75 25.56 6.38
N LYS A 12 52.02 24.71 5.40
CA LYS A 12 51.87 25.05 3.96
C LYS A 12 51.13 23.99 3.15
N ARG A 13 50.36 23.13 3.83
CA ARG A 13 49.57 22.06 3.21
C ARG A 13 48.12 22.04 3.73
N GLU A 14 47.55 23.19 4.05
CA GLU A 14 46.16 23.33 4.55
C GLU A 14 45.46 24.59 4.00
N LEU A 15 45.68 24.93 2.72
CA LEU A 15 44.99 26.06 2.06
C LEU A 15 44.34 25.68 0.72
N LYS A 16 44.31 24.38 0.38
CA LYS A 16 43.48 23.84 -0.73
C LYS A 16 42.27 23.05 -0.22
N SER A 17 42.05 23.01 1.09
CA SER A 17 40.94 22.32 1.77
C SER A 17 39.80 23.25 2.19
N LEU A 18 39.89 24.57 1.97
CA LEU A 18 38.80 25.52 2.32
C LEU A 18 37.83 25.85 1.17
N GLY A 19 38.21 25.62 -0.09
CA GLY A 19 37.30 25.86 -1.24
C GLY A 19 36.29 24.73 -1.49
N LEU A 20 36.61 23.50 -1.06
CA LEU A 20 35.75 22.33 -1.27
C LEU A 20 34.79 22.06 -0.10
N LEU A 21 35.07 22.59 1.10
CA LEU A 21 34.20 22.46 2.27
C LEU A 21 33.02 23.45 2.28
N MET A 22 33.13 24.58 1.56
CA MET A 22 32.00 25.50 1.40
C MET A 22 30.99 25.04 0.33
N ALA A 23 31.38 24.19 -0.62
CA ALA A 23 30.46 23.63 -1.62
C ALA A 23 29.60 22.48 -1.05
N VAL A 24 30.09 21.75 -0.04
CA VAL A 24 29.33 20.67 0.64
C VAL A 24 28.32 21.23 1.65
N LEU A 25 28.56 22.42 2.21
CA LEU A 25 27.63 23.06 3.14
C LEU A 25 26.42 23.73 2.47
N ILE A 26 26.52 24.09 1.19
CA ILE A 26 25.36 24.65 0.44
C ILE A 26 24.39 23.53 -0.01
N ALA A 27 24.88 22.29 -0.18
CA ALA A 27 24.03 21.14 -0.55
C ALA A 27 23.24 20.53 0.64
N ALA A 28 23.57 20.87 1.88
CA ALA A 28 22.92 20.34 3.08
C ALA A 28 21.74 21.21 3.61
N MET A 29 21.47 22.37 2.98
CA MET A 29 20.36 23.28 3.34
C MET A 29 19.25 23.35 2.27
N ILE A 30 19.26 22.49 1.26
CA ILE A 30 18.04 22.20 0.50
C ILE A 30 17.29 21.16 1.33
N PRO A 31 16.13 21.49 1.92
CA PRO A 31 15.38 20.51 2.67
C PRO A 31 15.08 19.32 1.75
N ALA A 32 15.19 18.10 2.29
CA ALA A 32 14.84 16.82 1.64
C ALA A 32 13.43 16.76 1.01
N ARG A 33 12.66 17.85 1.09
CA ARG A 33 11.38 18.13 0.46
C ARG A 33 11.40 17.92 -1.06
N GLY A 34 12.47 18.32 -1.75
CA GLY A 34 12.56 18.17 -3.21
C GLY A 34 12.72 16.73 -3.70
N ALA A 35 13.35 15.87 -2.90
CA ALA A 35 13.57 14.46 -3.27
C ALA A 35 12.37 13.56 -2.96
N GLU A 36 11.59 13.88 -1.93
CA GLU A 36 10.30 13.21 -1.68
C GLU A 36 9.24 13.65 -2.69
N GLU A 37 9.20 14.94 -3.03
CA GLU A 37 8.24 15.49 -3.98
C GLU A 37 8.50 15.00 -5.42
N SER A 38 9.78 14.84 -5.82
CA SER A 38 10.11 14.26 -7.13
C SER A 38 9.69 12.79 -7.23
N LYS A 39 9.95 11.98 -6.20
CA LYS A 39 9.53 10.56 -6.17
C LYS A 39 8.01 10.41 -6.19
N LYS A 40 7.30 11.24 -5.42
CA LYS A 40 5.84 11.27 -5.43
C LYS A 40 5.28 11.61 -6.81
N ASN A 41 5.87 12.60 -7.50
CA ASN A 41 5.46 12.97 -8.85
C ASN A 41 5.66 11.82 -9.86
N GLU A 42 6.73 11.04 -9.73
CA GLU A 42 6.95 9.85 -10.56
C GLU A 42 5.91 8.76 -10.31
N GLU A 43 5.56 8.49 -9.04
CA GLU A 43 4.52 7.53 -8.66
C GLU A 43 3.12 7.98 -9.14
N ASP A 44 2.80 9.27 -9.01
CA ASP A 44 1.55 9.87 -9.47
C ASP A 44 1.45 9.79 -11.01
N LEU A 45 2.54 10.08 -11.73
CA LEU A 45 2.60 9.93 -13.20
C LEU A 45 2.43 8.48 -13.63
N ALA A 46 3.07 7.52 -12.96
CA ALA A 46 2.91 6.10 -13.25
C ALA A 46 1.46 5.65 -13.05
N THR A 47 0.81 6.12 -11.97
CA THR A 47 -0.60 5.86 -11.69
C THR A 47 -1.50 6.44 -12.78
N LEU A 48 -1.28 7.69 -13.20
CA LEU A 48 -2.03 8.33 -14.29
C LEU A 48 -1.86 7.57 -15.61
N GLN A 49 -0.65 7.15 -15.94
CA GLN A 49 -0.39 6.34 -17.14
C GLN A 49 -1.14 5.00 -17.10
N GLN A 50 -1.21 4.36 -15.94
CA GLN A 50 -2.00 3.14 -15.78
C GLN A 50 -3.49 3.41 -16.01
N LEU A 51 -4.05 4.44 -15.38
CA LEU A 51 -5.46 4.82 -15.57
C LEU A 51 -5.78 5.12 -17.04
N LEU A 52 -4.92 5.85 -17.74
CA LEU A 52 -5.13 6.17 -19.16
C LEU A 52 -5.16 4.94 -20.08
N LYS A 53 -4.50 3.84 -19.68
CA LYS A 53 -4.48 2.58 -20.43
C LYS A 53 -5.68 1.67 -20.11
N MET A 54 -6.47 1.99 -19.09
CA MET A 54 -7.57 1.13 -18.65
C MET A 54 -8.80 1.25 -19.56
N PRO A 55 -9.56 0.15 -19.76
CA PRO A 55 -10.87 0.20 -20.39
C PRO A 55 -11.85 1.14 -19.66
N LYS A 56 -12.82 1.70 -20.39
CA LYS A 56 -13.80 2.66 -19.85
C LYS A 56 -14.60 2.11 -18.67
N ASP A 57 -14.98 0.83 -18.72
CA ASP A 57 -15.73 0.19 -17.63
C ASP A 57 -14.89 0.03 -16.36
N ASP A 58 -13.58 -0.17 -16.51
CA ASP A 58 -12.66 -0.30 -15.39
C ASP A 58 -12.42 1.07 -14.74
N LEU A 59 -12.28 2.12 -15.56
CA LEU A 59 -12.23 3.51 -15.09
C LEU A 59 -13.50 3.90 -14.31
N LYS A 60 -14.67 3.43 -14.75
CA LYS A 60 -15.94 3.63 -14.01
C LYS A 60 -15.87 2.97 -12.63
N ARG A 61 -15.31 1.76 -12.52
CA ARG A 61 -15.13 1.07 -11.22
C ARG A 61 -14.15 1.79 -10.30
N VAL A 62 -13.06 2.32 -10.84
CA VAL A 62 -12.10 3.15 -10.08
C VAL A 62 -12.80 4.39 -9.53
N ARG A 63 -13.56 5.12 -10.36
CA ARG A 63 -14.31 6.30 -9.91
C ARG A 63 -15.26 5.98 -8.77
N LEU A 64 -16.07 4.94 -8.90
CA LEU A 64 -17.01 4.54 -7.84
C LEU A 64 -16.28 4.14 -6.54
N THR A 65 -15.11 3.54 -6.67
CA THR A 65 -14.28 3.19 -5.51
C THR A 65 -13.74 4.44 -4.82
N LEU A 66 -13.26 5.43 -5.59
CA LEU A 66 -12.81 6.72 -5.06
C LEU A 66 -13.94 7.46 -4.34
N GLU A 67 -15.13 7.57 -4.96
CA GLU A 67 -16.31 8.16 -4.34
C GLU A 67 -16.69 7.45 -3.02
N SER A 68 -16.53 6.12 -2.97
CA SER A 68 -16.76 5.37 -1.73
C SER A 68 -15.71 5.70 -0.66
N ILE A 69 -14.44 5.83 -1.03
CA ILE A 69 -13.33 6.13 -0.10
C ILE A 69 -13.46 7.57 0.44
N GLU A 70 -13.87 8.51 -0.39
CA GLU A 70 -14.10 9.91 0.01
C GLU A 70 -15.15 10.00 1.12
N LYS A 71 -16.20 9.17 1.05
CA LYS A 71 -17.27 9.10 2.05
C LYS A 71 -16.90 8.35 3.33
N MET A 72 -15.78 7.62 3.36
CA MET A 72 -15.35 6.88 4.54
C MET A 72 -14.78 7.81 5.62
N THR A 73 -15.10 7.52 6.87
CA THR A 73 -14.44 8.09 8.04
C THR A 73 -12.98 7.61 8.14
N PRO A 74 -12.12 8.32 8.89
CA PRO A 74 -10.73 7.88 9.11
C PRO A 74 -10.63 6.45 9.68
N SER A 75 -11.53 6.06 10.59
CA SER A 75 -11.56 4.72 11.16
C SER A 75 -11.89 3.65 10.11
N GLU A 76 -12.84 3.93 9.22
CA GLU A 76 -13.22 3.02 8.13
C GLU A 76 -12.09 2.86 7.12
N ARG A 77 -11.39 3.96 6.77
CA ARG A 77 -10.21 3.90 5.90
C ARG A 77 -9.11 3.04 6.51
N THR A 78 -8.82 3.18 7.80
CA THR A 78 -7.84 2.33 8.50
C THR A 78 -8.22 0.85 8.43
N LYS A 79 -9.50 0.51 8.67
CA LYS A 79 -9.99 -0.86 8.56
C LYS A 79 -9.89 -1.40 7.12
N ALA A 80 -10.15 -0.56 6.12
CA ALA A 80 -10.02 -0.94 4.71
C ALA A 80 -8.55 -1.23 4.35
N LEU A 81 -7.63 -0.37 4.77
CA LEU A 81 -6.18 -0.56 4.57
C LEU A 81 -5.68 -1.84 5.23
N GLN A 82 -6.11 -2.12 6.47
CA GLN A 82 -5.76 -3.36 7.18
C GLN A 82 -6.20 -4.60 6.39
N ARG A 83 -7.43 -4.61 5.84
CA ARG A 83 -7.92 -5.72 5.00
C ARG A 83 -7.10 -5.88 3.73
N ILE A 84 -6.71 -4.78 3.08
CA ILE A 84 -5.84 -4.82 1.89
C ILE A 84 -4.46 -5.39 2.25
N GLN A 85 -3.90 -5.02 3.40
CA GLN A 85 -2.63 -5.58 3.87
C GLN A 85 -2.73 -7.08 4.16
N GLU A 86 -3.82 -7.53 4.79
CA GLU A 86 -4.09 -8.96 5.01
C GLU A 86 -4.15 -9.74 3.68
N LEU A 87 -4.88 -9.21 2.69
CA LEU A 87 -4.91 -9.80 1.35
C LEU A 87 -3.54 -9.81 0.69
N ASN A 88 -2.75 -8.74 0.87
CA ASN A 88 -1.41 -8.64 0.31
C ASN A 88 -0.41 -9.65 0.89
N LYS A 89 -0.64 -10.10 2.13
CA LYS A 89 0.16 -11.16 2.77
C LYS A 89 -0.16 -12.56 2.25
N MET A 90 -1.29 -12.74 1.56
CA MET A 90 -1.62 -14.04 0.95
C MET A 90 -0.76 -14.29 -0.30
N PRO A 91 -0.27 -15.53 -0.50
CA PRO A 91 0.38 -15.94 -1.74
C PRO A 91 -0.46 -15.57 -2.97
N SER A 92 0.19 -15.12 -4.06
CA SER A 92 -0.49 -14.63 -5.26
C SER A 92 -1.48 -15.64 -5.83
N GLU A 93 -1.10 -16.92 -5.86
CA GLU A 93 -1.95 -17.99 -6.39
C GLU A 93 -3.17 -18.25 -5.50
N GLN A 94 -3.00 -18.24 -4.17
CA GLN A 94 -4.13 -18.36 -3.25
C GLN A 94 -5.10 -17.19 -3.36
N ARG A 95 -4.58 -15.98 -3.60
CA ARG A 95 -5.39 -14.79 -3.81
C ARG A 95 -6.17 -14.87 -5.12
N LYS A 96 -5.53 -15.24 -6.22
CA LYS A 96 -6.20 -15.45 -7.53
C LYS A 96 -7.29 -16.49 -7.41
N GLU A 97 -7.01 -17.62 -6.78
CA GLU A 97 -7.98 -18.69 -6.58
C GLU A 97 -9.19 -18.21 -5.78
N THR A 98 -8.96 -17.47 -4.70
CA THR A 98 -10.05 -16.89 -3.89
C THR A 98 -10.90 -15.92 -4.73
N ILE A 99 -10.26 -15.06 -5.54
CA ILE A 99 -10.96 -14.12 -6.42
C ILE A 99 -11.76 -14.86 -7.49
N ASN A 100 -11.20 -15.90 -8.11
CA ASN A 100 -11.87 -16.69 -9.14
C ASN A 100 -13.11 -17.38 -8.57
N ARG A 101 -12.96 -18.10 -7.46
CA ARG A 101 -14.09 -18.74 -6.75
C ARG A 101 -15.17 -17.73 -6.35
N TRP A 102 -14.76 -16.54 -5.91
CA TRP A 102 -15.72 -15.47 -5.61
C TRP A 102 -16.45 -15.01 -6.88
N ASN A 103 -15.74 -14.83 -7.99
CA ASN A 103 -16.31 -14.37 -9.25
C ASN A 103 -17.30 -15.37 -9.84
N GLU A 104 -17.04 -16.67 -9.69
CA GLU A 104 -17.92 -17.77 -10.10
C GLU A 104 -19.26 -17.81 -9.36
N LEU A 105 -19.36 -17.21 -8.17
CA LEU A 105 -20.64 -17.13 -7.46
C LEU A 105 -21.63 -16.22 -8.21
N SER A 106 -22.88 -16.68 -8.29
CA SER A 106 -23.99 -15.86 -8.78
C SER A 106 -24.21 -14.63 -7.88
N PRO A 107 -24.82 -13.55 -8.40
CA PRO A 107 -25.16 -12.37 -7.60
C PRO A 107 -25.99 -12.70 -6.35
N GLU A 108 -26.93 -13.64 -6.46
CA GLU A 108 -27.80 -14.10 -5.38
C GLU A 108 -26.98 -14.80 -4.29
N MET A 109 -26.03 -15.66 -4.69
CA MET A 109 -25.14 -16.34 -3.75
C MET A 109 -24.19 -15.38 -3.05
N LYS A 110 -23.65 -14.38 -3.77
CA LYS A 110 -22.83 -13.31 -3.16
C LYS A 110 -23.64 -12.53 -2.12
N LYS A 111 -24.90 -12.20 -2.43
CA LYS A 111 -25.81 -11.54 -1.48
C LYS A 111 -26.09 -12.43 -0.27
N ALA A 112 -26.46 -13.69 -0.48
CA ALA A 112 -26.72 -14.65 0.59
C ALA A 112 -25.51 -14.83 1.52
N TYR A 113 -24.30 -14.85 0.97
CA TYR A 113 -23.06 -14.93 1.73
C TYR A 113 -22.90 -13.74 2.69
N PHE A 114 -23.11 -12.51 2.21
CA PHE A 114 -23.05 -11.32 3.08
C PHE A 114 -24.19 -11.29 4.10
N ASP A 115 -25.39 -11.68 3.71
CA ASP A 115 -26.54 -11.74 4.61
C ASP A 115 -26.30 -12.76 5.73
N TYR A 116 -25.73 -13.93 5.41
CA TYR A 116 -25.31 -14.92 6.39
C TYR A 116 -24.23 -14.37 7.33
N LEU A 117 -23.19 -13.72 6.81
CA LEU A 117 -22.16 -13.10 7.65
C LEU A 117 -22.72 -12.05 8.61
N ARG A 118 -23.80 -11.33 8.25
CA ARG A 118 -24.47 -10.38 9.15
C ARG A 118 -25.20 -11.05 10.31
N THR A 119 -25.62 -12.32 10.16
CA THR A 119 -26.23 -13.08 11.26
C THR A 119 -25.22 -13.61 12.27
N LEU A 120 -23.93 -13.65 11.91
CA LEU A 120 -22.86 -14.16 12.76
C LEU A 120 -22.25 -13.05 13.63
N SER A 121 -21.97 -13.38 14.90
CA SER A 121 -21.16 -12.54 15.78
C SER A 121 -19.72 -12.39 15.25
N ALA A 122 -18.96 -11.45 15.79
CA ALA A 122 -17.57 -11.25 15.37
C ALA A 122 -16.71 -12.52 15.53
N LYS A 123 -16.87 -13.24 16.65
CA LYS A 123 -16.14 -14.48 16.93
C LYS A 123 -16.53 -15.60 15.98
N GLU A 124 -17.82 -15.72 15.65
CA GLU A 124 -18.32 -16.72 14.71
C GLU A 124 -17.88 -16.41 13.28
N ARG A 125 -17.82 -15.14 12.88
CA ARG A 125 -17.28 -14.74 11.57
C ARG A 125 -15.82 -15.14 11.41
N THR A 126 -15.00 -15.01 12.45
CA THR A 126 -13.60 -15.46 12.41
C THR A 126 -13.54 -16.97 12.19
N LYS A 127 -14.25 -17.75 13.01
CA LYS A 127 -14.32 -19.21 12.86
C LYS A 127 -14.86 -19.64 11.49
N PHE A 128 -15.83 -18.93 10.96
CA PHE A 128 -16.39 -19.19 9.63
C PHE A 128 -15.35 -18.97 8.53
N LYS A 129 -14.58 -17.89 8.60
CA LYS A 129 -13.53 -17.58 7.62
C LYS A 129 -12.35 -18.54 7.65
N GLU A 130 -12.09 -19.20 8.79
CA GLU A 130 -11.06 -20.22 8.94
C GLU A 130 -11.43 -21.55 8.24
N GLN A 131 -12.70 -21.75 7.90
CA GLN A 131 -13.15 -22.98 7.25
C GLN A 131 -12.77 -23.01 5.77
N PRO A 132 -12.62 -24.19 5.16
CA PRO A 132 -12.50 -24.34 3.72
C PRO A 132 -13.67 -23.66 2.98
N TRP A 133 -13.36 -23.01 1.85
CA TRP A 133 -14.34 -22.30 1.02
C TRP A 133 -15.61 -23.11 0.72
N ASP A 134 -15.47 -24.39 0.38
CA ASP A 134 -16.62 -25.24 0.02
C ASP A 134 -17.58 -25.41 1.20
N LYS A 135 -17.05 -25.55 2.42
CA LYS A 135 -17.85 -25.63 3.65
C LYS A 135 -18.55 -24.31 3.96
N GLN A 136 -17.91 -23.18 3.65
CA GLN A 136 -18.52 -21.86 3.81
C GLN A 136 -19.72 -21.72 2.88
N ILE A 137 -19.55 -22.06 1.60
CA ILE A 137 -20.62 -21.98 0.59
C ILE A 137 -21.76 -22.94 0.91
N GLU A 138 -21.48 -24.17 1.36
CA GLU A 138 -22.51 -25.13 1.74
C GLU A 138 -23.38 -24.60 2.90
N GLN A 139 -22.77 -23.98 3.91
CA GLN A 139 -23.50 -23.38 5.03
C GLN A 139 -24.37 -22.21 4.59
N VAL A 140 -23.84 -21.34 3.72
CA VAL A 140 -24.61 -20.22 3.17
C VAL A 140 -25.79 -20.72 2.35
N LYS A 141 -25.60 -21.74 1.50
CA LYS A 141 -26.68 -22.37 0.72
C LYS A 141 -27.75 -22.95 1.64
N LYS A 142 -27.37 -23.71 2.67
CA LYS A 142 -28.32 -24.28 3.65
C LYS A 142 -29.08 -23.21 4.41
N ALA A 143 -28.43 -22.09 4.74
CA ALA A 143 -29.06 -20.98 5.43
C ALA A 143 -30.03 -20.20 4.53
N SER A 144 -29.72 -20.07 3.23
CA SER A 144 -30.57 -19.36 2.27
C SER A 144 -31.82 -20.16 1.87
N THR A 145 -31.77 -21.49 1.90
CA THR A 145 -32.92 -22.36 1.59
C THR A 145 -33.88 -22.57 2.76
N LYS A 146 -33.49 -22.20 3.98
CA LYS A 146 -34.30 -22.33 5.20
C LYS A 146 -35.14 -21.09 5.52
N LYS A 147 -34.99 -20.01 4.74
CA LYS A 147 -35.79 -18.79 4.82
C LYS A 147 -36.85 -18.80 3.72
#